data_AF-A0AAE4MFK4-F1
#
_entry.id   AF-A0AAE4MFK4-F1
#
_cell.length_a   1.000
_cell.length_b   1.000
_cell.length_c   1.000
_cell.angle_alpha   90.00
_cell.angle_beta   90.00
_cell.angle_gamma   90.00
#
_symmetry.space_group_name_H-M   'P 1'
#
loop_
_entity.id
_entity.type
_entity.pdbx_description
1 polymer ?
#
loop_
_entity_poly.entity_id
_entity_poly.type
_entity_poly.pdbx_seq_one_letter_code
_entity_poly.pdbx_strand_id
1 'polypeptide(L)'
;MSCDTSDNAITSVVGEMLILVLVIILVSLFATSAFNLLPGDRETVATVSMSHNDSHLIFWHKGGDWVDKKDLTITATPKAGGDRITLPIDEVSDYSGSPVEVFDLGGSITTKTENLSEGVVYEIRVTTPKNVIYAREFTR
;
A
#
# COMPACT_ATOMS: atom_id res chain seq x y z
N MET A 1 -28.93 65.80 30.77
CA MET A 1 -28.07 65.46 29.61
C MET A 1 -26.66 65.39 30.14
N SER A 2 -25.92 64.28 30.10
CA SER A 2 -25.91 63.18 29.14
C SER A 2 -25.50 61.88 29.85
N CYS A 3 -26.16 60.77 29.52
CA CYS A 3 -25.68 59.42 29.82
C CYS A 3 -24.82 58.96 28.65
N ASP A 4 -23.58 58.50 28.89
CA ASP A 4 -22.81 57.74 27.88
C ASP A 4 -21.60 57.06 28.55
N THR A 5 -21.82 55.89 29.17
CA THR A 5 -20.71 55.07 29.71
C THR A 5 -20.92 53.56 29.48
N SER A 6 -22.07 53.16 28.92
CA SER A 6 -22.41 51.78 28.60
C SER A 6 -21.78 51.27 27.31
N ASP A 7 -21.53 52.14 26.33
CA ASP A 7 -21.14 51.72 24.98
C ASP A 7 -19.66 51.31 24.87
N ASN A 8 -18.80 51.84 25.75
CA ASN A 8 -17.37 51.49 25.80
C ASN A 8 -17.11 50.09 26.40
N ALA A 9 -17.98 49.59 27.28
CA ALA A 9 -17.84 48.26 27.87
C ALA A 9 -18.32 47.16 26.92
N ILE A 10 -19.40 47.42 26.17
CA ILE A 10 -19.99 46.47 25.21
C ILE A 10 -19.04 46.25 24.03
N THR A 11 -18.41 47.29 23.50
CA THR A 11 -17.45 47.21 22.39
C THR A 11 -16.18 46.43 22.75
N SER A 12 -15.69 46.54 23.99
CA SER A 12 -14.53 45.79 24.46
C SER A 12 -14.80 44.28 24.54
N VAL A 13 -15.95 43.88 25.10
CA VAL A 13 -16.32 42.47 25.25
C VAL A 13 -16.58 41.81 23.90
N VAL A 14 -17.28 42.53 22.99
CA VAL A 14 -17.54 42.04 21.64
C VAL A 14 -16.25 41.90 20.83
N GLY A 15 -15.29 42.83 21.00
CA GLY A 15 -13.98 42.75 20.37
C GLY A 15 -13.18 41.54 20.82
N GLU A 16 -13.16 41.26 22.12
CA GLU A 16 -12.47 40.08 22.68
C GLU A 16 -13.06 38.76 22.18
N MET A 17 -14.39 38.64 22.20
CA MET A 17 -15.08 37.46 21.69
C MET A 17 -14.84 37.26 20.18
N LEU A 18 -14.80 38.34 19.40
CA LEU A 18 -14.49 38.28 17.96
C LEU A 18 -13.07 37.76 17.72
N ILE A 19 -12.09 38.22 18.49
CA ILE A 19 -10.70 37.76 18.39
C ILE A 19 -10.61 36.26 18.72
N LEU A 20 -11.30 35.80 19.77
CA LEU A 20 -11.33 34.37 20.11
C LEU A 20 -11.93 33.51 18.99
N VAL A 21 -13.04 33.95 18.39
CA VAL A 21 -13.66 33.25 17.25
C VAL A 21 -12.69 33.17 16.07
N LEU A 22 -12.02 34.28 15.76
CA LEU A 22 -11.07 34.33 14.65
C LEU A 22 -9.85 33.41 14.89
N VAL A 23 -9.34 33.38 16.12
CA VAL A 23 -8.27 32.46 16.53
C VAL A 23 -8.70 31.00 16.38
N ILE A 24 -9.91 30.64 16.81
CA ILE A 24 -10.43 29.27 16.67
C ILE A 24 -10.53 28.86 15.20
N ILE A 25 -11.00 29.75 14.32
CA ILE A 25 -11.06 29.49 12.87
C ILE A 25 -9.65 29.27 12.31
N LEU A 26 -8.68 30.13 12.66
CA LEU A 26 -7.30 30.00 12.19
C LEU A 26 -6.65 28.70 12.66
N VAL A 27 -6.82 28.33 13.93
CA VAL A 27 -6.30 27.07 14.49
C VAL A 27 -6.93 25.86 13.78
N SER A 28 -8.23 25.92 13.49
CA SER A 28 -8.95 24.83 12.81
C SER A 28 -8.46 24.64 11.36
N LEU A 29 -8.25 25.74 10.63
CA LEU A 29 -7.70 25.70 9.28
C LEU A 29 -6.26 25.17 9.29
N PHE A 30 -5.45 25.63 10.24
CA PHE A 30 -4.07 25.16 10.39
C PHE A 30 -4.02 23.66 10.70
N ALA A 31 -4.82 23.18 11.65
CA ALA A 31 -4.91 21.77 12.00
C ALA A 31 -5.33 20.90 10.80
N THR A 32 -6.34 21.34 10.03
CA THR A 32 -6.79 20.64 8.83
C THR A 32 -5.70 20.58 7.76
N SER A 33 -4.96 21.67 7.56
CA SER A 33 -3.84 21.70 6.61
C SER A 33 -2.67 20.81 7.04
N ALA A 34 -2.44 20.66 8.35
CA ALA A 34 -1.38 19.80 8.88
C ALA A 34 -1.67 18.31 8.65
N PHE A 35 -2.93 17.88 8.61
CA PHE A 35 -3.29 16.50 8.23
C PHE A 35 -2.89 16.16 6.79
N ASN A 36 -2.90 17.13 5.87
CA ASN A 36 -2.42 16.92 4.50
C ASN A 36 -0.89 16.85 4.39
N LEU A 37 -0.16 17.24 5.45
CA LEU A 37 1.29 17.11 5.54
C LEU A 37 1.73 15.78 6.15
N LEU A 38 0.80 15.02 6.75
CA LEU A 38 1.10 13.65 7.13
C LEU A 38 1.38 12.88 5.84
N PRO A 39 2.52 12.16 5.76
CA PRO A 39 2.76 11.30 4.62
C PRO A 39 1.57 10.35 4.51
N GLY A 40 0.93 10.36 3.34
CA GLY A 40 -0.17 9.44 3.05
C GLY A 40 0.26 8.01 3.30
N ASP A 41 -0.74 7.13 3.46
CA ASP A 41 -0.53 5.70 3.64
C ASP A 41 0.45 5.21 2.57
N ARG A 42 1.66 4.82 2.98
CA ARG A 42 2.74 4.56 2.02
C ARG A 42 2.34 3.38 1.15
N GLU A 43 2.58 3.48 -0.15
CA GLU A 43 2.47 2.31 -1.02
C GLU A 43 3.45 1.26 -0.55
N THR A 44 3.01 0.01 -0.45
CA THR A 44 3.86 -1.12 -0.08
C THR A 44 4.94 -1.28 -1.15
N VAL A 45 6.18 -0.93 -0.83
CA VAL A 45 7.29 -1.06 -1.78
C VAL A 45 8.05 -2.32 -1.43
N ALA A 46 7.89 -3.39 -2.22
CA ALA A 46 8.69 -4.61 -2.08
C ALA A 46 9.48 -4.87 -3.37
N THR A 47 10.78 -5.10 -3.22
CA THR A 47 11.65 -5.50 -4.33
C THR A 47 11.64 -7.01 -4.42
N VAL A 48 11.12 -7.55 -5.52
CA VAL A 48 10.96 -8.99 -5.71
C VAL A 48 11.78 -9.46 -6.90
N SER A 49 12.40 -10.63 -6.78
CA SER A 49 13.05 -11.32 -7.90
C SER A 49 12.43 -12.70 -8.10
N MET A 50 12.26 -13.12 -9.35
CA MET A 50 11.71 -14.44 -9.70
C MET A 50 12.82 -15.38 -10.17
N SER A 51 12.78 -16.61 -9.68
CA SER A 51 13.47 -17.79 -10.22
C SER A 51 12.45 -18.87 -10.53
N HIS A 52 12.82 -19.88 -11.31
CA HIS A 52 11.93 -20.98 -11.65
C HIS A 52 12.69 -22.30 -11.70
N ASN A 53 11.94 -23.38 -11.52
CA ASN A 53 12.32 -24.74 -11.89
C ASN A 53 11.18 -25.33 -12.76
N ASP A 54 11.29 -26.60 -13.15
CA ASP A 54 10.34 -27.25 -14.06
C ASP A 54 8.87 -27.18 -13.60
N SER A 55 8.63 -27.12 -12.28
CA SER A 55 7.30 -27.23 -11.67
C SER A 55 6.87 -26.02 -10.85
N HIS A 56 7.77 -25.10 -10.52
CA HIS A 56 7.51 -24.00 -9.60
C HIS A 56 8.12 -22.68 -10.06
N LEU A 57 7.40 -21.59 -9.79
CA LEU A 57 7.94 -20.24 -9.73
C LEU A 57 8.23 -19.91 -8.26
N ILE A 58 9.39 -19.30 -8.03
CA ILE A 58 9.85 -18.90 -6.71
C ILE A 58 10.16 -17.41 -6.73
N PHE A 59 9.48 -16.65 -5.88
CA PHE A 59 9.64 -15.21 -5.74
C PHE A 59 10.38 -14.90 -4.45
N TRP A 60 11.51 -14.22 -4.54
CA TRP A 60 12.35 -13.85 -3.39
C TRP A 60 12.19 -12.39 -3.03
N HIS A 61 12.03 -12.11 -1.73
CA HIS A 61 12.04 -10.76 -1.20
C HIS A 61 13.47 -10.25 -1.11
N LYS A 62 13.76 -9.12 -1.76
CA LYS A 62 15.10 -8.52 -1.84
C LYS A 62 15.23 -7.18 -1.13
N GLY A 63 14.14 -6.60 -0.62
CA GLY A 63 14.18 -5.29 0.03
C GLY A 63 12.82 -4.61 0.09
N GLY A 64 12.66 -3.68 1.01
CA GLY A 64 11.43 -2.90 1.18
C GLY A 64 10.52 -3.44 2.30
N ASP A 65 9.23 -3.23 2.17
CA ASP A 65 8.22 -3.56 3.18
C ASP A 65 7.86 -5.05 3.18
N TRP A 66 7.50 -5.57 4.35
CA TRP A 66 6.92 -6.91 4.48
C TRP A 66 5.45 -6.91 4.03
N VAL A 67 4.97 -8.07 3.58
CA VAL A 67 3.59 -8.23 3.09
C VAL A 67 2.95 -9.48 3.67
N ASP A 68 1.75 -9.36 4.24
CA ASP A 68 0.97 -10.51 4.71
C ASP A 68 0.63 -11.46 3.54
N LYS A 69 0.74 -12.78 3.77
CA LYS A 69 0.41 -13.82 2.77
C LYS A 69 -1.02 -13.71 2.22
N LYS A 70 -1.99 -13.39 3.09
CA LYS A 70 -3.40 -13.19 2.71
C LYS A 70 -3.60 -12.05 1.71
N ASP A 71 -2.70 -11.08 1.70
CA ASP A 71 -2.77 -9.89 0.87
C ASP A 71 -2.01 -10.09 -0.45
N LEU A 72 -1.30 -11.21 -0.62
CA LEU A 72 -0.57 -11.54 -1.83
C LEU A 72 -1.44 -12.32 -2.81
N THR A 73 -1.37 -11.94 -4.09
CA THR A 73 -1.96 -12.69 -5.19
C THR A 73 -0.95 -12.81 -6.31
N ILE A 74 -0.81 -14.03 -6.85
CA ILE A 74 0.04 -14.30 -8.01
C ILE A 74 -0.87 -14.58 -9.20
N THR A 75 -0.64 -13.87 -10.30
CA THR A 75 -1.42 -14.06 -11.53
C THR A 75 -0.51 -14.23 -12.74
N ALA A 76 -0.99 -15.00 -13.71
CA ALA A 76 -0.35 -15.23 -14.99
C ALA A 76 -1.36 -14.92 -16.11
N THR A 77 -0.99 -14.05 -17.03
CA THR A 77 -1.83 -13.69 -18.18
C THR A 77 -1.11 -14.09 -19.47
N PRO A 78 -1.68 -14.93 -20.35
CA PRO A 78 -1.06 -15.25 -21.63
C PRO A 78 -0.81 -13.99 -22.46
N LYS A 79 0.42 -13.79 -22.96
CA LYS A 79 0.79 -12.61 -23.75
C LYS A 79 0.07 -12.55 -25.10
N ALA A 80 -0.28 -13.70 -25.66
CA ALA A 80 -1.04 -13.80 -26.90
C ALA A 80 -2.51 -13.38 -26.76
N GLY A 81 -2.95 -12.99 -25.55
CA GLY A 81 -4.35 -12.77 -25.21
C GLY A 81 -4.98 -14.04 -24.64
N GLY A 82 -5.82 -13.87 -23.63
CA GLY A 82 -6.47 -14.96 -22.90
C GLY A 82 -6.90 -14.54 -21.49
N ASP A 83 -7.48 -15.48 -20.75
CA ASP A 83 -7.95 -15.23 -19.40
C ASP A 83 -6.78 -15.15 -18.40
N ARG A 84 -6.96 -14.28 -17.39
CA ARG A 84 -6.03 -14.17 -16.27
C ARG A 84 -6.17 -15.40 -15.38
N ILE A 85 -5.07 -16.14 -15.21
CA ILE A 85 -4.97 -17.32 -14.35
C ILE A 85 -4.46 -16.86 -12.99
N THR A 86 -5.17 -17.21 -11.91
CA THR A 86 -4.66 -17.00 -10.54
C THR A 86 -3.91 -18.23 -10.11
N LEU A 87 -2.65 -18.07 -9.74
CA LEU A 87 -1.78 -19.17 -9.30
C LEU A 87 -1.87 -19.32 -7.78
N PRO A 88 -2.09 -20.54 -7.26
CA PRO A 88 -2.17 -20.77 -5.82
C PRO A 88 -0.80 -20.57 -5.18
N ILE A 89 -0.77 -19.89 -4.03
CA ILE A 89 0.43 -19.82 -3.21
C ILE A 89 0.54 -21.12 -2.42
N ASP A 90 1.56 -21.94 -2.72
CA ASP A 90 1.80 -23.20 -2.02
C ASP A 90 2.43 -22.94 -0.65
N GLU A 91 3.48 -22.14 -0.62
CA GLU A 91 4.25 -21.85 0.59
C GLU A 91 4.79 -20.41 0.58
N VAL A 92 4.85 -19.81 1.76
CA VAL A 92 5.67 -18.62 2.04
C VAL A 92 6.65 -19.02 3.13
N SER A 93 7.94 -18.78 2.89
CA SER A 93 9.01 -19.18 3.81
C SER A 93 9.91 -17.99 4.15
N ASP A 94 10.48 -17.98 5.35
CA ASP A 94 11.44 -16.96 5.77
C ASP A 94 12.85 -17.21 5.17
N TYR A 95 13.83 -16.39 5.56
CA TYR A 95 15.21 -16.53 5.09
C TYR A 95 15.87 -17.87 5.49
N SER A 96 15.34 -18.56 6.50
CA SER A 96 15.81 -19.87 6.98
C SER A 96 15.12 -21.05 6.27
N GLY A 97 14.13 -20.76 5.43
CA GLY A 97 13.28 -21.78 4.78
C GLY A 97 12.17 -22.32 5.67
N SER A 98 11.85 -21.64 6.79
CA SER A 98 10.75 -22.03 7.66
C SER A 98 9.44 -21.43 7.14
N PRO A 99 8.31 -22.18 7.13
CA PRO A 99 7.04 -21.68 6.66
C PRO A 99 6.51 -20.57 7.59
N VAL A 100 6.09 -19.46 6.99
CA VAL A 100 5.59 -18.27 7.68
C VAL A 100 4.37 -17.71 6.96
N GLU A 101 3.66 -16.79 7.60
CA GLU A 101 2.47 -16.14 7.05
C GLU A 101 2.75 -14.73 6.51
N VAL A 102 4.03 -14.33 6.49
CA VAL A 102 4.48 -13.01 6.06
C VAL A 102 5.62 -13.16 5.06
N PHE A 103 5.52 -12.45 3.94
CA PHE A 103 6.59 -12.30 2.98
C PHE A 103 7.48 -11.13 3.38
N ASP A 104 8.61 -11.45 4.01
CA ASP A 104 9.59 -10.49 4.52
C ASP A 104 10.98 -10.72 3.88
N LEU A 105 11.90 -9.80 4.13
CA LEU A 105 13.23 -9.74 3.58
C LEU A 105 13.98 -11.07 3.67
N GLY A 106 14.48 -11.54 2.52
CA GLY A 106 15.21 -12.80 2.40
C GLY A 106 14.29 -14.03 2.31
N GLY A 107 12.99 -13.89 2.62
CA GLY A 107 12.00 -14.92 2.43
C GLY A 107 11.62 -15.17 0.97
N SER A 108 10.77 -16.17 0.77
CA SER A 108 10.32 -16.59 -0.55
C SER A 108 8.83 -16.97 -0.58
N ILE A 109 8.24 -16.87 -1.77
CA ILE A 109 6.91 -17.39 -2.08
C ILE A 109 7.07 -18.41 -3.20
N THR A 110 6.48 -19.59 -3.02
CA THR A 110 6.51 -20.67 -4.02
C THR A 110 5.11 -20.93 -4.56
N THR A 111 5.01 -21.09 -5.88
CA THR A 111 3.76 -21.43 -6.56
C THR A 111 4.01 -22.43 -7.68
N LYS A 112 3.12 -23.41 -7.81
CA LYS A 112 3.15 -24.38 -8.91
C LYS A 112 2.80 -23.75 -10.24
N THR A 113 3.52 -24.18 -11.27
CA THR A 113 3.24 -23.79 -12.64
C THR A 113 2.16 -24.64 -13.30
N GLU A 114 1.72 -25.75 -12.70
CA GLU A 114 0.85 -26.79 -13.30
C GLU A 114 -0.33 -26.27 -14.15
N ASN A 115 -0.94 -25.15 -13.77
CA ASN A 115 -2.07 -24.54 -14.47
C ASN A 115 -1.71 -23.73 -15.73
N LEU A 116 -0.42 -23.64 -16.07
CA LEU A 116 0.08 -22.91 -17.23
C LEU A 116 0.34 -23.88 -18.39
N SER A 117 0.19 -23.47 -19.65
CA SER A 117 0.51 -24.33 -20.79
C SER A 117 1.99 -24.20 -21.14
N GLU A 118 2.64 -25.33 -21.46
CA GLU A 118 4.01 -25.33 -21.98
C GLU A 118 4.10 -24.63 -23.36
N GLY A 119 5.22 -23.96 -23.61
CA GLY A 119 5.50 -23.19 -24.82
C GLY A 119 4.78 -21.84 -24.89
N VAL A 120 4.03 -21.45 -23.86
CA VAL A 120 3.27 -20.18 -23.84
C VAL A 120 4.01 -19.12 -23.02
N VAL A 121 4.06 -17.91 -23.56
CA VAL A 121 4.60 -16.74 -22.86
C VAL A 121 3.50 -16.10 -22.01
N TYR A 122 3.77 -15.95 -20.73
CA TYR A 122 2.89 -15.35 -19.72
C TYR A 122 3.50 -14.05 -19.18
N GLU A 123 2.64 -13.06 -18.92
CA GLU A 123 2.96 -11.95 -18.02
C GLU A 123 2.62 -12.38 -16.59
N ILE A 124 3.65 -12.58 -15.77
CA ILE A 124 3.51 -12.94 -14.36
C ILE A 124 3.49 -11.68 -13.52
N ARG A 125 2.50 -11.55 -12.65
CA ARG A 125 2.36 -10.43 -11.71
C ARG A 125 2.17 -10.93 -10.29
N VAL A 126 2.90 -10.33 -9.35
CA VAL A 126 2.64 -10.46 -7.91
C VAL A 126 2.05 -9.15 -7.43
N THR A 127 0.88 -9.22 -6.81
CA THR A 127 0.09 -8.04 -6.44
C THR A 127 -0.30 -8.07 -4.97
N THR A 128 -0.38 -6.90 -4.38
CA THR A 128 -1.07 -6.62 -3.12
C THR A 128 -2.46 -6.03 -3.42
N PRO A 129 -3.32 -5.76 -2.42
CA PRO A 129 -4.59 -5.08 -2.65
C PRO A 129 -4.42 -3.66 -3.19
N LYS A 130 -3.26 -3.03 -2.95
CA LYS A 130 -2.99 -1.63 -3.30
C LYS A 130 -2.17 -1.48 -4.58
N ASN A 131 -1.23 -2.39 -4.87
CA ASN A 131 -0.29 -2.22 -5.97
C ASN A 131 0.29 -3.54 -6.51
N VAL A 132 0.98 -3.44 -7.65
CA VAL A 132 1.77 -4.54 -8.23
C VAL A 132 3.21 -4.42 -7.72
N ILE A 133 3.71 -5.44 -7.03
CA ILE A 133 5.07 -5.46 -6.47
C ILE A 133 6.08 -6.21 -7.36
N TYR A 134 5.58 -6.98 -8.33
CA TYR A 134 6.41 -7.64 -9.34
C TYR A 134 5.65 -7.82 -10.64
N ALA A 135 6.31 -7.58 -11.77
CA ALA A 135 5.80 -7.92 -13.09
C ALA A 135 6.94 -8.32 -14.03
N ARG A 136 6.85 -9.50 -14.66
CA ARG A 136 7.80 -9.94 -15.69
C ARG A 136 7.19 -10.99 -16.61
N GLU A 137 7.68 -11.04 -17.84
CA GLU A 137 7.39 -12.13 -18.77
C GLU A 137 8.11 -13.42 -18.37
N PHE A 138 7.41 -14.55 -18.50
CA PHE A 138 7.90 -15.89 -18.25
C PHE A 138 7.40 -16.81 -19.37
N THR A 139 8.28 -17.62 -19.94
CA THR A 139 7.91 -18.69 -20.86
C THR A 139 7.93 -19.99 -20.08
N ARG A 140 6.78 -20.68 -20.02
CA ARG A 140 6.75 -22.07 -19.54
C ARG A 140 7.16 -22.99 -20.68
#